data_AF-A0AAW6UPA3-F1
#
_entry.id   AF-A0AAW6UPA3-F1
#
_cell.length_a   1.000
_cell.length_b   1.000
_cell.length_c   1.000
_cell.angle_alpha   90.00
_cell.angle_beta   90.00
_cell.angle_gamma   90.00
#
_symmetry.space_group_name_H-M   'P 1'
#
loop_
_entity.id
_entity.type
_entity.pdbx_description
1 polymer ?
#
loop_
_entity_poly.entity_id
_entity_poly.type
_entity_poly.pdbx_seq_one_letter_code
_entity_poly.pdbx_strand_id
1 'polypeptide(L)'
;FCSNEQENINGLAAPAEVTIGGNFAVDEGQDVLRQAYDSDAVHAFKVVFPSGSGFAFLAEVRQNSWSAATNGVVSASFTLRLKGKPTPLVKGKVADPATQSLPTGGGK
;
A
#
# COMPACT_ATOMS: atom_id res chain seq x y z
N PHE A 1 38.05 2.13 -28.96
CA PHE A 1 36.73 2.42 -28.37
C PHE A 1 36.20 1.14 -27.75
N CYS A 2 36.47 0.92 -26.46
CA CYS A 2 35.89 -0.20 -25.72
C CYS A 2 34.58 0.32 -25.11
N SER A 3 33.46 -0.26 -25.54
CA SER A 3 32.13 0.03 -25.00
C SER A 3 32.14 -0.34 -23.52
N ASN A 4 31.92 0.64 -22.65
CA ASN A 4 31.54 0.38 -21.26
C ASN A 4 30.02 0.20 -21.29
N GLU A 5 29.54 -0.96 -21.74
CA GLU A 5 28.16 -1.36 -21.48
C GLU A 5 27.97 -1.37 -19.96
N GLN A 6 27.31 -0.34 -19.46
CA GLN A 6 26.91 -0.28 -18.07
C GLN A 6 25.63 -1.10 -17.94
N GLU A 7 25.77 -2.37 -17.52
CA GLU A 7 24.64 -3.17 -17.08
C GLU A 7 23.92 -2.43 -15.95
N ASN A 8 22.70 -1.97 -16.24
CA ASN A 8 21.81 -1.57 -15.18
C ASN A 8 21.24 -2.85 -14.54
N ILE A 9 21.98 -3.41 -13.58
CA ILE A 9 21.61 -4.64 -12.85
C ILE A 9 20.33 -4.49 -12.01
N ASN A 10 19.78 -3.28 -11.91
CA ASN A 10 18.45 -3.02 -11.38
C ASN A 10 17.85 -1.84 -12.16
N GLY A 11 17.25 -2.13 -13.32
CA GLY A 11 16.31 -1.21 -13.96
C GLY A 11 15.37 -0.60 -12.91
N LEU A 12 15.04 0.70 -13.07
CA LEU A 12 14.17 1.45 -12.15
C LEU A 12 13.05 0.53 -11.64
N ALA A 13 12.97 0.34 -10.33
CA ALA A 13 12.00 -0.56 -9.74
C ALA A 13 10.61 -0.21 -10.28
N ALA A 14 10.00 -1.18 -10.98
CA ALA A 14 8.65 -0.99 -11.49
C ALA A 14 7.76 -0.58 -10.31
N PRO A 15 6.96 0.48 -10.44
CA PRO A 15 6.14 0.95 -9.34
C PRO A 15 5.18 -0.18 -8.94
N ALA A 16 5.26 -0.61 -7.69
CA ALA A 16 4.37 -1.65 -7.18
C ALA A 16 2.94 -1.11 -7.11
N GLU A 17 1.95 -1.96 -7.39
CA GLU A 17 0.54 -1.62 -7.33
C GLU A 17 -0.14 -2.41 -6.21
N VAL A 18 -1.10 -1.77 -5.53
CA VAL A 18 -1.94 -2.39 -4.51
C VAL A 18 -3.39 -2.09 -4.83
N THR A 19 -4.22 -3.13 -4.87
CA THR A 19 -5.67 -2.98 -5.02
C THR A 19 -6.35 -3.20 -3.67
N ILE A 20 -7.20 -2.26 -3.26
CA ILE A 20 -8.02 -2.36 -2.06
C ILE A 20 -9.47 -2.31 -2.49
N GLY A 21 -10.18 -3.43 -2.32
CA GLY A 21 -11.60 -3.55 -2.60
C GLY A 21 -12.38 -3.94 -1.36
N GLY A 22 -13.58 -3.40 -1.20
CA GLY A 22 -14.42 -3.71 -0.06
C GLY A 22 -15.81 -3.12 -0.12
N ASN A 23 -16.63 -3.52 0.85
CA ASN A 23 -17.89 -2.87 1.16
C ASN A 23 -17.63 -1.85 2.25
N PHE A 24 -18.01 -0.61 1.98
CA PHE A 24 -17.84 0.53 2.86
C PHE A 24 -19.22 0.93 3.38
N ALA A 25 -19.31 1.12 4.69
CA ALA A 25 -20.31 2.01 5.25
C ALA A 25 -19.85 3.46 5.01
N VAL A 26 -20.77 4.42 5.04
CA VAL A 26 -20.42 5.85 4.95
C VAL A 26 -19.55 6.20 6.16
N ASP A 27 -18.27 6.46 5.91
CA ASP A 27 -17.25 6.70 6.93
C ASP A 27 -16.18 7.66 6.39
N GLU A 28 -15.53 8.41 7.28
CA GLU A 28 -14.52 9.43 6.99
C GLU A 28 -13.37 8.87 6.14
N GLY A 29 -13.03 7.59 6.31
CA GLY A 29 -12.00 6.92 5.53
C GLY A 29 -12.28 6.87 4.02
N GLN A 30 -13.56 6.84 3.63
CA GLN A 30 -13.95 6.83 2.21
C GLN A 30 -13.74 8.19 1.55
N ASP A 31 -14.04 9.27 2.28
CA ASP A 31 -13.87 10.62 1.77
C ASP A 31 -12.40 10.97 1.62
N VAL A 32 -11.54 10.48 2.53
CA VAL A 32 -10.09 10.60 2.39
C VAL A 32 -9.59 9.87 1.13
N LEU A 33 -10.10 8.68 0.81
CA LEU A 33 -9.71 7.95 -0.40
C LEU A 33 -10.18 8.63 -1.69
N ARG A 34 -11.36 9.25 -1.68
CA ARG A 34 -11.85 10.06 -2.81
C ARG A 34 -11.00 11.32 -2.99
N GLN A 35 -10.74 12.03 -1.90
CA GLN A 35 -9.90 13.23 -1.94
C GLN A 35 -8.47 12.90 -2.38
N ALA A 36 -7.93 11.76 -1.97
CA ALA A 36 -6.63 11.26 -2.43
C ALA A 36 -6.61 10.95 -3.93
N TYR A 37 -7.73 10.49 -4.50
CA TYR A 37 -7.88 10.31 -5.94
C TYR A 37 -7.93 11.66 -6.68
N ASP A 38 -8.71 12.62 -6.17
CA ASP A 38 -8.88 13.92 -6.82
C ASP A 38 -7.63 14.82 -6.76
N SER A 39 -6.77 14.62 -5.76
CA SER A 39 -5.59 15.45 -5.51
C SER A 39 -4.29 14.92 -6.13
N ASP A 40 -4.29 13.69 -6.66
CA ASP A 40 -3.09 12.98 -7.12
C ASP A 40 -1.93 12.94 -6.10
N ALA A 41 -2.22 13.22 -4.82
CA ALA A 41 -1.21 13.38 -3.79
C ALA A 41 -0.72 12.04 -3.26
N VAL A 42 0.53 12.02 -2.78
CA VAL A 42 1.09 10.86 -2.09
C VAL A 42 0.56 10.84 -0.65
N HIS A 43 -0.15 9.78 -0.30
CA HIS A 43 -0.70 9.56 1.04
C HIS A 43 -0.07 8.36 1.74
N ALA A 44 -0.03 8.42 3.08
CA ALA A 44 0.40 7.31 3.91
C ALA A 44 -0.80 6.41 4.25
N PHE A 45 -0.68 5.13 3.91
CA PHE A 45 -1.65 4.10 4.22
C PHE A 45 -1.12 3.19 5.31
N LYS A 46 -2.00 2.76 6.21
CA LYS A 46 -1.71 1.78 7.25
C LYS A 46 -2.79 0.71 7.24
N VAL A 47 -2.42 -0.50 6.87
CA VAL A 47 -3.29 -1.68 6.89
C VAL A 47 -2.93 -2.51 8.12
N VAL A 48 -3.89 -2.71 9.02
CA VAL A 48 -3.72 -3.53 10.23
C VAL A 48 -4.67 -4.72 10.13
N PHE A 49 -4.14 -5.93 10.14
CA PHE A 49 -4.94 -7.15 10.18
C PHE A 49 -5.44 -7.43 11.60
N PRO A 50 -6.51 -8.23 11.77
CA PRO A 50 -7.02 -8.60 13.09
C PRO A 50 -5.97 -9.26 14.01
N SER A 51 -4.94 -9.89 13.42
CA SER A 51 -3.80 -10.46 14.15
C SER A 51 -2.85 -9.42 14.74
N GLY A 52 -3.03 -8.13 14.43
CA GLY A 52 -2.14 -7.04 14.84
C GLY A 52 -0.89 -6.86 13.96
N SER A 53 -0.66 -7.76 12.99
CA SER A 53 0.34 -7.57 11.93
C SER A 53 -0.23 -6.75 10.79
N GLY A 54 0.61 -6.19 9.93
CA GLY A 54 0.12 -5.39 8.82
C GLY A 54 1.22 -4.71 8.01
N PHE A 55 0.85 -3.70 7.24
CA PHE A 55 1.78 -2.93 6.42
C PHE A 55 1.45 -1.44 6.46
N ALA A 56 2.49 -0.60 6.48
CA ALA A 56 2.41 0.82 6.19
C ALA A 56 3.14 1.11 4.87
N PHE A 57 2.56 1.95 4.02
CA PHE A 57 3.16 2.31 2.74
C PHE A 57 2.70 3.70 2.29
N LEU A 58 3.53 4.38 1.49
CA LEU A 58 3.15 5.59 0.78
C LEU A 58 2.61 5.20 -0.59
N ALA A 59 1.47 5.76 -0.99
CA ALA A 59 0.92 5.52 -2.33
C ALA A 59 0.09 6.69 -2.85
N GLU A 60 -0.11 6.70 -4.16
CA GLU A 60 -1.05 7.58 -4.87
C GLU A 60 -2.22 6.74 -5.36
N VAL A 61 -3.46 7.22 -5.23
CA VAL A 61 -4.64 6.52 -5.77
C VAL A 61 -4.74 6.84 -7.26
N ARG A 62 -4.71 5.81 -8.12
CA ARG A 62 -4.68 5.99 -9.59
C ARG A 62 -6.00 5.68 -10.27
N GLN A 63 -6.78 4.80 -9.66
CA GLN A 63 -8.08 4.38 -10.17
C GLN A 63 -9.03 4.18 -9.00
N ASN A 64 -10.29 4.50 -9.23
CA ASN A 64 -11.38 4.29 -8.31
C ASN A 64 -12.59 3.81 -9.11
N SER A 65 -13.23 2.74 -8.66
CA SER A 65 -14.57 2.33 -9.09
C SER A 65 -15.47 2.15 -7.88
N TRP A 66 -16.73 2.57 -8.00
CA TRP A 66 -17.72 2.45 -6.93
C TRP A 66 -19.10 2.10 -7.46
N SER A 67 -19.86 1.37 -6.65
CA SER A 67 -21.28 1.09 -6.85
C SER A 67 -22.03 1.25 -5.53
N ALA A 68 -23.22 1.83 -5.57
CA ALA A 68 -24.07 2.02 -4.41
C ALA A 68 -25.30 1.12 -4.54
N ALA A 69 -25.55 0.27 -3.55
CA ALA A 69 -26.73 -0.56 -3.48
C ALA A 69 -27.85 0.16 -2.70
N THR A 70 -29.11 -0.21 -2.97
CA THR A 70 -30.31 0.38 -2.35
C THR A 70 -30.41 0.15 -0.84
N ASN A 71 -29.61 -0.78 -0.30
CA ASN A 71 -29.48 -1.05 1.13
C ASN A 71 -28.48 -0.12 1.84
N GLY A 72 -27.96 0.91 1.17
CA GLY A 72 -27.03 1.89 1.75
C GLY A 72 -25.57 1.41 1.84
N VAL A 73 -25.24 0.25 1.26
CA VAL A 73 -23.86 -0.26 1.18
C VAL A 73 -23.21 0.25 -0.11
N VAL A 74 -22.01 0.83 0.03
CA VAL A 74 -21.20 1.23 -1.12
C VAL A 74 -20.07 0.23 -1.29
N SER A 75 -20.01 -0.45 -2.43
CA SER A 75 -18.86 -1.25 -2.81
C SER A 75 -17.89 -0.37 -3.59
N ALA A 76 -16.62 -0.36 -3.22
CA ALA A 76 -15.60 0.38 -3.97
C ALA A 76 -14.30 -0.42 -4.11
N SER A 77 -13.55 -0.10 -5.16
CA SER A 77 -12.24 -0.65 -5.44
C SER A 77 -11.29 0.46 -5.85
N PHE A 78 -10.14 0.52 -5.19
CA PHE A 78 -9.11 1.51 -5.42
C PHE A 78 -7.83 0.82 -5.87
N THR A 79 -7.21 1.32 -6.92
CA THR A 79 -5.87 0.90 -7.35
C THR A 79 -4.88 1.99 -6.94
N LEU A 80 -3.91 1.60 -6.11
CA LEU A 80 -2.90 2.48 -5.55
C LEU A 80 -1.54 2.16 -6.15
N ARG A 81 -0.78 3.20 -6.49
CA ARG A 81 0.61 3.10 -6.93
C ARG A 81 1.54 3.42 -5.76
N LEU A 82 2.36 2.45 -5.38
CA LEU A 82 3.27 2.58 -4.25
C LEU A 82 4.45 3.50 -4.57
N LYS A 83 4.85 4.25 -3.55
CA LYS A 83 6.07 5.06 -3.51
C LYS A 83 7.01 4.43 -2.49
N GLY A 84 7.98 3.68 -3.00
CA GLY A 84 8.96 2.96 -2.17
C GLY A 84 8.44 1.60 -1.68
N LYS A 85 9.11 1.07 -0.65
CA LYS A 85 8.85 -0.27 -0.12
C LYS A 85 7.85 -0.20 1.06
N PRO A 86 6.86 -1.10 1.14
CA PRO A 86 6.03 -1.24 2.33
C PRO A 86 6.86 -1.58 3.56
N THR A 87 6.51 -0.98 4.69
CA THR A 87 7.10 -1.28 6.01
C THR A 87 6.14 -2.17 6.79
N PRO A 88 6.59 -3.33 7.30
CA PRO A 88 5.72 -4.19 8.10
C PRO A 88 5.33 -3.52 9.43
N LEU A 89 4.13 -3.85 9.90
CA LEU A 89 3.64 -3.47 11.23
C LEU A 89 3.80 -4.65 12.19
N VAL A 90 4.26 -4.34 13.41
CA VAL A 90 4.31 -5.28 14.53
C VAL A 90 3.42 -4.71 15.63
N LYS A 91 2.40 -5.47 16.05
CA LYS A 91 1.40 -5.04 17.05
C LYS A 91 0.74 -3.68 16.70
N GLY A 92 0.45 -3.44 15.42
CA GLY A 92 -0.19 -2.22 14.95
C GLY A 92 0.69 -0.96 14.92
N LYS A 93 2.00 -1.08 15.23
CA LYS A 93 3.00 -0.02 15.14
C LYS A 93 3.94 -0.30 13.96
N VAL A 94 4.43 0.76 13.31
CA VAL A 94 5.43 0.64 12.25
C VAL A 94 6.69 0.07 12.88
N ALA A 95 7.21 -1.03 12.33
CA ALA A 95 8.45 -1.62 12.84
C ALA A 95 9.62 -0.67 12.61
N ASP A 96 10.44 -0.46 13.64
CA ASP A 96 11.70 0.27 13.48
C ASP A 96 12.59 -0.45 12.45
N PRO A 97 13.31 0.28 11.59
CA PRO A 97 14.17 -0.32 10.56
C PRO A 97 15.26 -1.24 11.11
N ALA A 98 15.56 -1.19 12.42
CA ALA A 98 16.54 -2.03 13.10
C ALA A 98 16.04 -3.45 13.46
N THR A 99 14.73 -3.74 13.39
CA THR A 99 14.21 -5.10 13.71
C THR A 99 14.19 -6.02 12.48
N GLN A 100 14.70 -5.57 11.33
CA GLN A 100 14.69 -6.31 10.07
C GLN A 100 15.81 -7.38 9.95
N SER A 101 16.70 -7.50 10.95
CA SER A 101 17.88 -8.40 10.87
C SER A 101 17.83 -9.61 11.81
N LEU A 102 16.67 -10.02 12.32
CA LEU A 102 16.58 -11.34 12.96
C LEU A 102 16.22 -12.38 11.89
N PRO A 103 17.19 -13.19 11.40
CA PRO A 103 16.84 -14.37 10.64
C PRO A 103 16.05 -15.28 11.56
N THR A 104 14.84 -15.66 11.14
CA THR A 104 14.12 -16.81 11.70
C THR A 104 14.95 -18.06 11.38
N GLY A 105 15.95 -18.35 12.22
CA GLY A 105 16.63 -19.63 12.27
C GLY A 105 15.67 -20.65 12.85
N GLY A 106 15.11 -21.49 11.97
CA GLY A 106 14.32 -22.65 12.36
C GLY A 106 15.17 -23.59 13.21
N GLY A 107 14.79 -23.76 14.47
CA GLY A 107 15.27 -24.83 15.30
C GLY A 107 14.47 -26.10 15.06
N LYS A 108 15.15 -27.16 14.62
CA LYS A 108 15.14 -28.49 15.25
C LYS A 108 16.40 -29.23 14.85
#